data_AF-B8CTB8-F1
#
_entry.id   AF-B8CTB8-F1
#
_cell.length_a   1.000
_cell.length_b   1.000
_cell.length_c   1.000
_cell.angle_alpha   90.00
_cell.angle_beta   90.00
_cell.angle_gamma   90.00
#
_symmetry.space_group_name_H-M   'P 1'
#
loop_
_entity.id
_entity.type
_entity.pdbx_description
1 polymer ?
#
loop_
_entity_poly.entity_id
_entity_poly.type
_entity_poly.pdbx_seq_one_letter_code
_entity_poly.pdbx_strand_id
1 'polypeptide(L)'
;MTMSEITKVQLTELLTSWKQGKITAEELQNWMVTHYDPPEVVIGKGEPEWTQEAMNIVMNEYEIAKIEKFRLDNAQFAIDFVNCSEANFNQTKHLFIQDGFSD
;
A
#
# COMPACT_ATOMS: atom_id res chain seq x y z
N MET A 1 -6.56 3.54 25.08
CA MET A 1 -6.81 3.56 23.63
C MET A 1 -5.64 2.85 23.00
N THR A 2 -5.87 1.74 22.32
CA THR A 2 -4.81 1.02 21.60
C THR A 2 -4.58 1.75 20.29
N MET A 3 -3.42 2.42 20.15
CA MET A 3 -2.95 2.89 18.84
C MET A 3 -2.97 1.70 17.88
N SER A 4 -3.66 1.86 16.75
CA SER A 4 -3.62 0.85 15.71
C SER A 4 -2.28 0.98 14.99
N GLU A 5 -1.56 -0.12 14.81
CA GLU A 5 -0.25 -0.11 14.16
C GLU A 5 -0.33 -0.97 12.91
N ILE A 6 0.14 -0.44 11.78
CA ILE A 6 0.23 -1.15 10.51
C ILE A 6 1.68 -1.44 10.22
N THR A 7 2.02 -2.71 10.24
CA THR A 7 3.37 -3.18 9.92
C THR A 7 3.54 -3.38 8.41
N LYS A 8 4.79 -3.29 7.95
CA LYS A 8 5.15 -3.58 6.56
C LYS A 8 4.67 -4.97 6.12
N VAL A 9 4.78 -5.93 7.02
CA VAL A 9 4.36 -7.31 6.81
C VAL A 9 2.86 -7.37 6.54
N GLN A 10 2.03 -6.75 7.40
CA GLN A 10 0.57 -6.73 7.21
C GLN A 10 0.16 -6.12 5.87
N LEU A 11 0.75 -4.98 5.50
CA LEU A 11 0.46 -4.33 4.21
C LEU A 11 0.89 -5.21 3.03
N THR A 12 2.08 -5.83 3.12
CA THR A 12 2.59 -6.71 2.06
C THR A 12 1.75 -7.97 1.91
N GLU A 13 1.30 -8.58 3.01
CA GLU A 13 0.42 -9.75 3.01
C GLU A 13 -0.94 -9.44 2.41
N LEU A 14 -1.50 -8.26 2.70
CA LEU A 14 -2.75 -7.79 2.11
C LEU A 14 -2.62 -7.63 0.59
N LEU A 15 -1.59 -6.91 0.13
CA LEU A 15 -1.32 -6.71 -1.30
C LEU A 15 -1.05 -8.05 -2.01
N THR A 16 -0.33 -8.97 -1.35
CA THR A 16 -0.08 -10.31 -1.88
C THR A 16 -1.36 -11.13 -1.97
N SER A 17 -2.26 -11.02 -1.00
CA SER A 17 -3.55 -11.70 -1.02
C SER A 17 -4.42 -11.19 -2.16
N TRP A 18 -4.43 -9.88 -2.41
CA TRP A 18 -5.10 -9.29 -3.56
C TRP A 18 -4.48 -9.76 -4.88
N LYS A 19 -3.15 -9.73 -5.00
CA LYS A 19 -2.42 -10.25 -6.16
C LYS A 19 -2.72 -11.71 -6.45
N GLN A 20 -2.93 -12.53 -5.42
CA GLN A 20 -3.29 -13.95 -5.55
C GLN A 20 -4.78 -14.17 -5.85
N GLY A 21 -5.59 -13.11 -5.93
CA GLY A 21 -7.05 -13.19 -6.11
C GLY A 21 -7.78 -13.77 -4.91
N LYS A 22 -7.17 -13.76 -3.72
CA LYS A 22 -7.79 -14.24 -2.47
C LYS A 22 -8.79 -13.24 -1.89
N ILE A 23 -8.55 -11.95 -2.14
CA ILE A 23 -9.44 -10.85 -1.78
C ILE A 23 -9.75 -10.01 -3.02
N THR A 24 -10.89 -9.35 -3.03
CA THR A 24 -11.26 -8.44 -4.12
C THR A 24 -10.57 -7.07 -3.98
N ALA A 25 -10.59 -6.28 -5.05
CA ALA A 25 -10.13 -4.89 -4.98
C ALA A 25 -10.96 -4.04 -4.00
N GLU A 26 -12.26 -4.36 -3.86
CA GLU A 26 -13.14 -3.74 -2.85
C GLU A 26 -12.70 -4.09 -1.43
N GLU A 27 -12.36 -5.35 -1.15
CA GLU A 27 -11.85 -5.77 0.16
C GLU A 27 -10.51 -5.11 0.49
N LEU A 28 -9.62 -4.99 -0.50
CA LEU A 28 -8.36 -4.25 -0.37
C LEU A 28 -8.62 -2.79 0.00
N GLN A 29 -9.46 -2.08 -0.76
CA GLN A 29 -9.76 -0.66 -0.52
C GLN A 29 -10.46 -0.45 0.82
N ASN A 30 -11.45 -1.27 1.16
CA ASN A 30 -12.14 -1.18 2.46
C ASN A 30 -11.17 -1.34 3.63
N TRP A 31 -10.16 -2.21 3.51
CA TRP A 31 -9.13 -2.33 4.51
C TRP A 31 -8.30 -1.05 4.63
N MET A 32 -7.90 -0.43 3.51
CA MET A 32 -7.18 0.85 3.53
C MET A 32 -8.01 1.94 4.21
N VAL A 33 -9.27 2.12 3.83
CA VAL A 33 -10.17 3.12 4.44
C VAL A 33 -10.32 2.85 5.95
N THR A 34 -10.58 1.61 6.35
CA THR A 34 -10.80 1.25 7.76
C THR A 34 -9.57 1.50 8.63
N HIS A 35 -8.38 1.28 8.08
CA HIS A 35 -7.13 1.31 8.83
C HIS A 35 -6.32 2.61 8.67
N TYR A 36 -6.48 3.34 7.56
CA TYR A 36 -5.75 4.59 7.26
C TYR A 36 -6.52 5.86 7.63
N ASP A 37 -7.86 5.88 7.50
CA ASP A 37 -8.71 7.03 7.85
C ASP A 37 -8.64 7.47 9.34
N PRO A 38 -8.51 6.57 10.34
CA PRO A 38 -8.44 7.02 11.72
C PRO A 38 -7.11 7.75 12.03
N PRO A 39 -7.15 8.96 12.64
CA PRO A 39 -5.98 9.83 12.85
C PRO A 39 -4.95 9.31 13.88
N GLU A 40 -5.14 8.10 14.43
CA GLU A 40 -4.30 7.50 15.48
C GLU A 40 -3.59 6.23 15.01
N VAL A 41 -3.44 6.02 13.70
CA VAL A 41 -2.72 4.86 13.16
C VAL A 41 -1.21 5.15 13.00
N VAL A 42 -0.36 4.24 13.48
CA VAL A 42 1.09 4.30 13.28
C VAL A 42 1.48 3.35 12.15
N ILE A 43 2.07 3.86 11.08
CA ILE A 43 2.39 3.09 9.88
C ILE A 43 3.90 2.84 9.82
N GLY A 44 4.28 1.58 9.66
CA GLY A 44 5.68 1.17 9.47
C GLY A 44 6.55 1.41 10.70
N LYS A 45 6.01 1.28 11.92
CA LYS A 45 6.80 1.47 13.14
C LYS A 45 8.05 0.59 13.15
N GLY A 46 9.21 1.22 13.31
CA GLY A 46 10.52 0.54 13.30
C GLY A 46 11.13 0.32 11.91
N GLU A 47 10.41 0.66 10.83
CA GLU A 47 10.94 0.71 9.47
C GLU A 47 11.67 2.05 9.24
N PRO A 48 12.59 2.14 8.27
CA PRO A 48 13.20 3.40 7.90
C PRO A 48 12.20 4.39 7.28
N GLU A 49 12.53 5.67 7.29
CA GLU A 49 11.63 6.77 6.87
C GLU A 49 11.10 6.58 5.44
N TRP A 50 11.94 6.17 4.50
CA TRP A 50 11.52 5.91 3.12
C TRP A 50 10.52 4.74 3.02
N THR A 51 10.66 3.71 3.84
CA THR A 51 9.71 2.59 3.86
C THR A 51 8.40 3.02 4.51
N GLN A 52 8.45 3.79 5.60
CA GLN A 52 7.25 4.38 6.19
C GLN A 52 6.52 5.27 5.18
N GLU A 53 7.23 6.13 4.46
CA GLU A 53 6.66 6.98 3.42
C GLU A 53 6.05 6.15 2.28
N ALA A 54 6.73 5.09 1.82
CA ALA A 54 6.21 4.19 0.79
C ALA A 54 4.90 3.52 1.23
N MET A 55 4.85 3.04 2.49
CA MET A 55 3.64 2.45 3.05
C MET A 55 2.49 3.47 3.11
N ASN A 56 2.75 4.70 3.58
CA ASN A 56 1.76 5.76 3.63
C ASN A 56 1.19 6.08 2.24
N ILE A 57 2.07 6.25 1.24
CA ILE A 57 1.66 6.54 -0.14
C ILE A 57 0.81 5.41 -0.70
N VAL A 58 1.24 4.15 -0.56
CA VAL A 58 0.49 3.00 -1.06
C VAL A 58 -0.90 2.94 -0.44
N MET A 59 -1.00 3.11 0.88
CA MET A 59 -2.27 3.10 1.58
C MET A 59 -3.18 4.25 1.13
N ASN A 60 -2.65 5.47 1.04
CA ASN A 60 -3.38 6.65 0.59
C ASN A 60 -3.91 6.48 -0.84
N GLU A 61 -3.08 6.01 -1.77
CA GLU A 61 -3.49 5.85 -3.17
C GLU A 61 -4.61 4.82 -3.32
N TYR A 62 -4.53 3.68 -2.65
CA TYR A 62 -5.60 2.68 -2.69
C TYR A 62 -6.86 3.12 -1.91
N GLU A 63 -6.73 4.02 -0.94
CA GLU A 63 -7.86 4.63 -0.24
C GLU A 63 -8.65 5.56 -1.18
N ILE A 64 -7.98 6.47 -1.90
CA ILE A 64 -8.65 7.48 -2.74
C ILE A 64 -8.94 7.02 -4.19
N ALA A 65 -8.19 6.06 -4.72
CA ALA A 65 -8.33 5.66 -6.12
C ALA A 65 -9.66 4.92 -6.36
N LYS A 66 -10.22 5.07 -7.56
CA LYS A 66 -11.40 4.28 -7.94
C LYS A 66 -10.98 2.82 -8.15
N ILE A 67 -11.75 1.87 -7.62
CA ILE A 67 -11.54 0.41 -7.79
C ILE A 67 -11.34 0.03 -9.27
N GLU A 68 -12.02 0.71 -10.18
CA GLU A 68 -11.92 0.55 -11.64
C GLU A 68 -10.48 0.69 -12.16
N LYS A 69 -9.65 1.47 -11.46
CA LYS A 69 -8.25 1.73 -11.81
C LYS A 69 -7.29 0.67 -11.27
N PHE A 70 -7.76 -0.23 -10.40
CA PHE A 70 -6.88 -1.19 -9.74
C PHE A 70 -6.51 -2.29 -10.73
N ARG A 71 -5.21 -2.51 -10.90
CA ARG A 71 -4.68 -3.51 -11.83
C ARG A 71 -3.99 -4.62 -11.06
N LEU A 72 -4.60 -5.80 -11.07
CA LEU A 72 -4.07 -6.98 -10.37
C LEU A 72 -2.69 -7.39 -10.92
N ASP A 73 -2.49 -7.28 -12.24
CA ASP A 73 -1.19 -7.48 -12.89
C ASP A 73 -0.09 -6.56 -12.34
N ASN A 74 -0.48 -5.36 -11.89
CA ASN A 74 0.41 -4.30 -11.44
C ASN A 74 0.47 -4.18 -9.90
N ALA A 75 -0.21 -5.09 -9.17
CA ALA A 75 -0.13 -5.21 -7.72
C ALA A 75 1.31 -5.41 -7.22
N GLN A 76 2.18 -5.98 -8.05
CA GLN A 76 3.59 -6.16 -7.74
C GLN A 76 4.31 -4.82 -7.55
N PHE A 77 3.95 -3.75 -8.27
CA PHE A 77 4.59 -2.44 -8.07
C PHE A 77 4.34 -1.87 -6.67
N ALA A 78 3.15 -2.09 -6.11
CA ALA A 78 2.86 -1.70 -4.73
C ALA A 78 3.70 -2.49 -3.73
N ILE A 79 3.85 -3.80 -3.94
CA ILE A 79 4.67 -4.68 -3.09
C ILE A 79 6.15 -4.27 -3.16
N ASP A 80 6.67 -4.04 -4.36
CA ASP A 80 8.06 -3.62 -4.58
C ASP A 80 8.32 -2.24 -3.97
N PHE A 81 7.34 -1.34 -4.03
CA PHE A 81 7.46 -0.02 -3.43
C PHE A 81 7.48 -0.08 -1.90
N VAL A 82 6.60 -0.87 -1.28
CA VAL A 82 6.64 -1.09 0.18
C VAL A 82 7.95 -1.75 0.63
N ASN A 83 8.57 -2.58 -0.22
CA ASN A 83 9.85 -3.23 0.04
C ASN A 83 11.07 -2.47 -0.54
N CYS A 84 10.90 -1.20 -0.90
CA CYS A 84 11.98 -0.42 -1.46
C CYS A 84 13.11 -0.15 -0.43
N SER A 85 14.26 0.19 -0.99
CA SER A 85 15.42 0.73 -0.31
C SER A 85 15.53 2.22 -0.63
N GLU A 86 16.33 2.96 0.13
CA GLU A 86 16.61 4.37 -0.13
C GLU A 86 17.05 4.62 -1.60
N ALA A 87 17.90 3.75 -2.15
CA ALA A 87 18.47 3.91 -3.48
C ALA A 87 17.44 3.79 -4.63
N ASN A 88 16.36 3.04 -4.43
CA ASN A 88 15.35 2.79 -5.46
C ASN A 88 13.97 3.37 -5.12
N PHE A 89 13.81 4.02 -3.96
CA PHE A 89 12.55 4.60 -3.49
C PHE A 89 11.83 5.42 -4.58
N ASN A 90 12.51 6.38 -5.19
CA ASN A 90 11.92 7.24 -6.22
C ASN A 90 11.52 6.47 -7.48
N GLN A 91 12.31 5.48 -7.86
CA GLN A 91 12.01 4.64 -9.03
C GLN A 91 10.77 3.78 -8.77
N THR A 92 10.71 3.09 -7.62
CA THR A 92 9.57 2.25 -7.25
C THR A 92 8.31 3.08 -7.01
N LYS A 93 8.43 4.30 -6.46
CA LYS A 93 7.34 5.25 -6.32
C LYS A 93 6.77 5.62 -7.68
N HIS A 94 7.62 5.98 -8.64
CA HIS A 94 7.18 6.34 -9.98
C HIS A 94 6.43 5.19 -10.66
N LEU A 95 7.00 3.97 -10.62
CA LEU A 95 6.36 2.77 -11.16
C LEU A 95 5.01 2.49 -10.50
N PHE A 96 4.90 2.63 -9.18
CA PHE A 96 3.63 2.44 -8.49
C PHE A 96 2.58 3.48 -8.90
N ILE A 97 2.92 4.77 -8.91
CA ILE A 97 1.96 5.84 -9.21
C ILE A 97 1.55 5.84 -10.69
N GLN A 98 2.49 5.61 -11.60
CA GLN A 98 2.25 5.69 -13.05
C GLN A 98 1.74 4.37 -13.63
N ASP A 99 2.37 3.26 -13.28
CA ASP A 99 2.06 1.95 -13.85
C ASP A 99 1.19 1.09 -12.92
N GLY A 100 1.08 1.41 -11.63
CA GLY A 100 0.26 0.65 -10.67
C GLY A 100 -1.24 0.77 -10.92
N PHE A 101 -1.70 1.86 -11.52
CA PHE A 101 -3.12 2.16 -11.73
C PHE A 101 -3.44 2.36 -13.21
N SER A 102 -4.72 2.21 -13.58
CA SER A 102 -5.19 2.65 -14.89
C SER A 102 -5.37 4.17 -14.92
N ASP A 103 -4.86 4.80 -15.99
CA ASP A 103 -5.22 6.18 -16.37
C ASP A 103 -6.74 6.33 -16.53
#